data_AF-A0A6A6DCY3-F1
#
_entry.id   AF-A0A6A6DCY3-F1
#
_cell.length_a   1.000
_cell.length_b   1.000
_cell.length_c   1.000
_cell.angle_alpha   90.00
_cell.angle_beta   90.00
_cell.angle_gamma   90.00
#
_symmetry.space_group_name_H-M   'P 1'
#
loop_
_entity.id
_entity.type
_entity.pdbx_description
1 polymer ?
#
loop_
_entity_poly.entity_id
_entity_poly.type
_entity_poly.pdbx_seq_one_letter_code
_entity_poly.pdbx_strand_id
1 'polypeptide(L)'
;MDRASVTLCEGLDSTQPKTIAALARSSNVPYSTLYKRAHGQPSIQEKAQKQQYLTPSEEKAVVEHCLRMSIHDRPHPLKFLCSLALIIKR
;
A
#
# COMPACT_ATOMS: atom_id res chain seq x y z
N MET A 1 -5.94 -1.75 8.99
CA MET A 1 -5.59 -0.34 9.23
C MET A 1 -4.11 -0.28 9.59
N ASP A 2 -3.40 0.74 9.14
CA ASP A 2 -2.01 0.94 9.54
C ASP A 2 -1.92 1.50 10.97
N ARG A 3 -0.76 1.34 11.61
CA ARG A 3 -0.54 1.71 13.01
C ARG A 3 -0.93 3.15 13.34
N ALA A 4 -0.68 4.08 12.42
CA ALA A 4 -1.00 5.49 12.58
C ALA A 4 -2.52 5.75 12.58
N SER A 5 -3.28 5.05 11.74
CA SER A 5 -4.75 5.13 11.74
C SER A 5 -5.33 4.53 13.02
N VAL A 6 -4.78 3.40 13.48
CA VAL A 6 -5.18 2.78 14.75
C VAL A 6 -4.95 3.73 15.93
N THR A 7 -3.79 4.37 16.03
CA THR A 7 -3.51 5.34 17.10
C THR A 7 -4.41 6.57 17.05
N LEU A 8 -4.87 7.00 15.86
CA LEU A 8 -5.85 8.09 15.75
C LEU A 8 -7.24 7.64 16.20
N CYS A 9 -7.62 6.39 15.93
CA CYS A 9 -8.90 5.83 16.35
C CYS A 9 -8.96 5.52 17.85
N GLU A 10 -7.90 4.94 18.42
CA GLU A 10 -7.80 4.62 19.85
C GLU A 10 -7.77 5.90 20.70
N GLY A 11 -7.14 6.96 20.21
CA GLY A 11 -7.04 8.22 20.94
C GLY A 11 -6.17 8.10 22.20
N LEU A 12 -6.29 9.08 23.08
CA LEU A 12 -5.71 9.04 24.43
C LEU A 12 -6.84 8.93 25.45
N ASP A 13 -6.50 8.45 26.65
CA ASP A 13 -7.39 8.46 27.81
C ASP A 13 -8.05 9.84 27.98
N SER A 14 -9.29 9.87 28.48
CA SER A 14 -10.10 11.08 28.60
C SER A 14 -9.45 12.21 29.44
N THR A 15 -8.38 11.88 30.18
CA THR A 15 -7.58 12.78 30.99
C THR A 15 -6.48 13.53 30.22
N GLN A 16 -6.13 13.09 29.01
CA GLN A 16 -5.09 13.73 28.20
C GLN A 16 -5.68 14.53 27.02
N PRO A 17 -5.03 15.65 26.63
CA PRO A 17 -5.45 16.41 25.47
C PRO A 17 -5.31 15.57 24.21
N LYS A 18 -6.41 15.39 23.46
CA LYS A 18 -6.49 14.68 22.17
C LYS A 18 -5.80 15.45 21.03
N THR A 19 -4.56 15.85 21.26
CA THR A 19 -3.73 16.54 20.28
C THR A 19 -2.82 15.54 19.59
N ILE A 20 -2.56 15.75 18.29
CA ILE A 20 -1.67 14.89 17.49
C ILE A 20 -0.27 14.82 18.11
N ALA A 21 0.18 15.92 18.73
CA ALA A 21 1.45 15.97 19.44
C ALA A 21 1.48 15.07 20.69
N ALA A 22 0.40 15.02 21.47
CA ALA A 22 0.32 14.11 22.62
C ALA A 22 0.28 12.64 22.16
N LEU A 23 -0.49 12.34 21.12
CA LEU A 23 -0.56 11.00 20.50
C LEU A 23 0.79 10.54 19.95
N ALA A 24 1.56 11.44 19.34
CA ALA A 24 2.89 11.13 18.83
C ALA A 24 3.91 10.84 19.95
N ARG A 25 3.70 11.38 21.15
CA ARG A 25 4.57 11.12 22.31
C ARG A 25 4.22 9.81 23.00
N SER A 26 2.94 9.47 23.09
CA SER A 26 2.48 8.23 23.72
C SER A 26 2.62 7.01 22.80
N SER A 27 2.51 7.22 21.48
CA SER A 27 2.67 6.17 20.50
C SER A 27 4.07 6.17 19.88
N ASN A 28 4.51 5.00 19.39
CA ASN A 28 5.74 4.88 18.60
C ASN A 28 5.55 5.32 17.14
N VAL A 29 4.74 6.36 16.88
CA VAL A 29 4.42 6.86 15.54
C VAL A 29 4.82 8.33 15.43
N PRO A 30 5.62 8.72 14.42
CA PRO A 30 6.02 10.11 14.24
C PRO A 30 4.82 11.04 14.06
N TYR A 31 4.92 12.25 14.64
CA TYR A 31 3.92 13.31 14.52
C TYR A 31 3.51 13.58 13.06
N SER A 32 4.49 13.67 12.15
CA SER A 32 4.25 13.97 10.74
C SER A 32 3.39 12.89 10.06
N THR A 33 3.57 11.62 10.45
CA THR A 33 2.77 10.49 9.96
C THR A 33 1.34 10.57 10.48
N LEU A 34 1.15 10.86 11.77
CA LEU A 34 -0.19 11.04 12.35
C LEU A 34 -0.93 12.22 11.75
N TYR A 35 -0.25 13.36 11.58
CA TYR A 35 -0.81 14.54 10.93
C TYR A 35 -1.30 14.22 9.52
N LYS A 36 -0.44 13.60 8.69
CA LYS A 36 -0.81 13.18 7.33
C LYS A 36 -2.03 12.25 7.30
N ARG A 37 -2.11 11.31 8.25
CA ARG A 37 -3.24 10.38 8.37
C ARG A 37 -4.53 11.06 8.79
N ALA A 38 -4.48 11.95 9.77
CA ALA A 38 -5.64 12.75 10.18
C ALA A 38 -6.18 13.62 9.03
N HIS A 39 -5.31 14.06 8.13
CA HIS A 39 -5.67 14.80 6.92
C HIS A 39 -5.99 13.92 5.70
N GLY A 40 -6.23 12.62 5.90
CA GLY A 40 -6.76 11.73 4.85
C GLY A 40 -5.71 11.17 3.88
N GLN A 41 -4.41 11.36 4.13
CA GLN A 41 -3.39 10.71 3.31
C GLN A 41 -3.42 9.19 3.57
N PRO A 42 -3.61 8.34 2.54
CA PRO A 42 -3.65 6.89 2.71
C PRO A 42 -2.27 6.31 2.99
N SER A 43 -2.22 5.12 3.60
CA SER A 43 -0.97 4.41 3.79
C SER A 43 -0.36 3.95 2.48
N ILE A 44 0.94 3.63 2.48
CA ILE A 44 1.60 3.08 1.29
C ILE A 44 0.89 1.79 0.87
N GLN A 45 0.51 0.96 1.84
CA GLN A 45 -0.22 -0.28 1.61
C GLN A 45 -1.63 -0.04 1.07
N GLU A 46 -2.41 0.85 1.68
CA GLU A 46 -3.75 1.18 1.18
C GLU A 46 -3.70 1.86 -0.18
N LYS A 47 -2.68 2.70 -0.42
CA LYS A 47 -2.45 3.31 -1.72
C LYS A 47 -2.13 2.23 -2.76
N ALA A 48 -1.27 1.27 -2.43
CA ALA A 48 -0.94 0.15 -3.32
C ALA A 48 -2.18 -0.68 -3.64
N GLN A 49 -3.01 -1.02 -2.64
CA GLN A 49 -4.28 -1.72 -2.83
C GLN A 49 -5.24 -0.95 -3.72
N LYS A 50 -5.40 0.37 -3.50
CA LYS A 50 -6.26 1.22 -4.35
C LYS A 50 -5.74 1.39 -5.77
N GLN A 51 -4.42 1.29 -5.97
CA GLN A 51 -3.76 1.39 -7.27
C GLN A 51 -3.58 0.02 -7.95
N GLN A 52 -4.03 -1.06 -7.30
CA GLN A 52 -3.87 -2.40 -7.82
C GLN A 52 -4.78 -2.59 -9.05
N TYR A 53 -4.16 -2.79 -10.20
CA TYR A 53 -4.89 -2.89 -11.48
C TYR A 53 -5.38 -4.31 -11.76
N LEU A 54 -4.59 -5.31 -11.36
CA LEU A 54 -4.82 -6.73 -11.56
C LEU A 54 -5.28 -7.38 -10.26
N THR A 55 -6.08 -8.42 -10.33
CA THR A 55 -6.34 -9.25 -9.14
C THR A 55 -5.07 -9.99 -8.71
N PRO A 56 -4.91 -10.38 -7.42
CA PRO A 56 -3.75 -11.16 -6.99
C PRO A 56 -3.50 -12.44 -7.81
N SER A 57 -4.57 -13.06 -8.32
CA SER A 57 -4.48 -14.21 -9.25
C SER A 57 -3.94 -13.82 -10.62
N GLU A 58 -4.38 -12.69 -11.18
CA GLU A 58 -3.90 -12.17 -12.47
C GLU A 58 -2.43 -11.75 -12.38
N GLU A 59 -2.03 -11.08 -11.29
CA GLU A 59 -0.62 -10.71 -11.05
C GLU A 59 0.27 -11.96 -11.02
N LYS A 60 -0.19 -13.02 -10.35
CA LYS A 60 0.54 -14.30 -10.31
C LYS A 60 0.71 -14.89 -11.71
N ALA A 61 -0.33 -14.83 -12.55
CA ALA A 61 -0.27 -15.31 -13.93
C ALA A 61 0.72 -14.48 -14.79
N VAL A 62 0.76 -13.15 -14.62
CA VAL A 62 1.74 -12.28 -15.29
C VAL A 62 3.17 -12.67 -14.87
N VAL A 63 3.41 -12.81 -13.57
CA VAL A 63 4.74 -13.16 -13.05
C VAL A 63 5.18 -14.53 -13.56
N GLU A 64 4.31 -15.53 -13.49
CA GLU A 64 4.61 -16.88 -13.98
C GLU A 64 4.93 -16.88 -15.49
N HIS A 65 4.16 -16.13 -16.28
CA HIS A 65 4.42 -15.97 -17.71
C HIS A 65 5.79 -15.32 -17.97
N CYS A 66 6.11 -14.21 -17.29
CA CYS A 66 7.39 -13.52 -17.44
C CYS A 66 8.57 -14.41 -17.03
N LEU A 67 8.45 -15.16 -15.93
CA LEU A 67 9.48 -16.09 -15.48
C LEU A 67 9.69 -17.21 -16.50
N ARG A 68 8.61 -17.82 -17.01
CA ARG A 68 8.67 -18.86 -18.03
C ARG A 68 9.39 -18.36 -19.30
N MET A 69 9.10 -17.13 -19.71
CA MET A 69 9.73 -16.52 -20.88
C MET A 69 11.21 -16.20 -20.66
N SER A 70 11.59 -15.80 -19.44
CA SER A 70 12.99 -15.63 -19.07
C SER A 70 13.77 -16.94 -19.08
N ILE A 71 13.15 -18.04 -18.62
CA ILE A 71 13.77 -19.38 -18.64
C ILE A 71 14.05 -19.86 -20.07
N HIS A 72 13.25 -19.43 -21.04
CA HIS A 72 13.40 -19.76 -22.46
C HIS A 72 14.24 -18.72 -23.25
N ASP A 73 15.09 -17.95 -22.56
CA ASP A 73 15.96 -16.91 -23.14
C ASP A 73 15.21 -15.84 -23.97
N ARG A 74 13.94 -15.61 -23.66
CA ARG A 74 13.09 -14.59 -24.28
C ARG A 74 12.51 -13.64 -23.22
N PRO A 75 13.35 -12.86 -22.52
CA PRO A 75 12.86 -11.91 -21.54
C PRO A 75 11.94 -10.88 -22.20
N HIS A 76 10.80 -10.62 -21.57
CA HIS A 76 9.88 -9.58 -22.03
C HIS A 76 10.37 -8.20 -21.59
N PRO A 77 10.55 -7.24 -22.52
CA PRO A 77 10.83 -5.87 -22.13
C PRO A 77 9.71 -5.28 -21.26
N LEU A 78 10.08 -4.51 -20.23
CA LEU A 78 9.16 -3.84 -19.30
C LEU A 78 8.02 -3.08 -20.01
N LYS A 79 8.32 -2.47 -21.17
CA LYS A 79 7.34 -1.74 -21.99
C LYS A 79 6.14 -2.59 -22.45
N PHE A 80 6.26 -3.92 -22.49
CA PHE A 80 5.18 -4.82 -22.88
C PHE A 80 4.36 -5.36 -21.71
N LEU A 81 4.75 -5.11 -20.46
CA LEU A 81 4.03 -5.59 -19.29
C LEU A 81 2.60 -5.03 -19.21
N CYS A 82 2.40 -3.77 -19.59
CA CYS A 82 1.06 -3.18 -19.63
C CYS A 82 0.15 -3.90 -20.66
N SER A 83 0.68 -4.23 -21.84
CA SER A 83 -0.06 -4.97 -22.85
C SER A 83 -0.38 -6.39 -22.39
N LEU A 84 0.56 -7.06 -21.73
CA LEU A 84 0.34 -8.39 -21.13
C LEU A 84 -0.72 -8.36 -20.03
N ALA A 85 -0.65 -7.38 -19.12
CA ALA A 85 -1.63 -7.17 -18.06
C ALA A 85 -3.04 -6.95 -18.64
N LEU A 86 -3.16 -6.18 -19.73
CA LEU A 86 -4.44 -5.96 -20.41
C LEU A 86 -5.00 -7.25 -21.04
N ILE A 87 -4.14 -8.11 -21.58
CA ILE A 87 -4.56 -9.40 -22.15
C ILE A 87 -5.04 -10.35 -21.03
N ILE A 88 -4.35 -10.38 -19.89
CA ILE A 88 -4.65 -11.29 -18.78
C ILE A 88 -5.92 -10.87 -18.00
N LYS A 89 -6.24 -9.57 -17.99
CA LYS A 89 -7.44 -9.04 -17.34
C LYS A 89 -8.75 -9.32 -18.12
N ARG A 90 -8.67 -9.76 -19.37
CA ARG A 90 -9.83 -10.09 -20.22
C ARG A 90 -10.38 -11.48 -19.91
#